data_AF-A0A511CY00-F1
#
_entry.id   AF-A0A511CY00-F1
#
_cell.length_a   1.000
_cell.length_b   1.000
_cell.length_c   1.000
_cell.angle_alpha   90.00
_cell.angle_beta   90.00
_cell.angle_gamma   90.00
#
_symmetry.space_group_name_H-M   'P 1'
#
loop_
_entity.id
_entity.type
_entity.pdbx_description
1 polymer ?
#
loop_
_entity_poly.entity_id
_entity_poly.type
_entity_poly.pdbx_seq_one_letter_code
_entity_poly.pdbx_strand_id
1 'polypeptide(L)'
;MARNVVVRLVDDLDGSDASETVEFAVDGRTYEIDLSEVNRRKLDEALAPFVAAARNTGRGGSRRRVGASTVVASRQAAGSAAGATAAEVRARNEAIRAWARENGFEVSSRGRIRGEILEAYERRDVTPPAAPQPAAEAPKKKRSRSVKVADPFDVGRAS
;
A
#
# COMPACT_ATOMS: atom_id res chain seq x y z
N MET A 1 9.57 -11.10 -56.72
CA MET A 1 10.06 -9.81 -56.18
C MET A 1 10.01 -9.91 -54.65
N ALA A 2 11.05 -9.49 -53.92
CA ALA A 2 11.10 -9.56 -52.45
C ALA A 2 11.49 -8.20 -51.86
N ARG A 3 10.87 -7.80 -50.74
CA ARG A 3 11.15 -6.56 -50.00
C ARG A 3 11.52 -6.88 -48.55
N ASN A 4 12.51 -6.19 -48.00
CA ASN A 4 12.80 -6.19 -46.57
C ASN A 4 12.51 -4.79 -46.02
N VAL A 5 11.77 -4.71 -44.90
CA VAL A 5 11.44 -3.46 -44.21
C VAL A 5 11.94 -3.60 -42.77
N VAL A 6 12.92 -2.79 -42.40
CA VAL A 6 13.48 -2.75 -41.04
C VAL A 6 12.94 -1.52 -40.34
N VAL A 7 12.20 -1.73 -39.25
CA VAL A 7 11.72 -0.66 -38.36
C VAL A 7 12.61 -0.66 -37.13
N ARG A 8 13.16 0.51 -36.79
CA ARG A 8 14.00 0.70 -35.60
C ARG A 8 13.66 2.03 -34.92
N LEU A 9 13.81 2.06 -33.60
CA LEU A 9 13.78 3.28 -32.80
C LEU A 9 15.14 3.97 -32.91
N VAL A 10 15.16 5.27 -33.15
CA VAL A 10 16.38 6.03 -33.43
C VAL A 10 16.49 7.15 -32.40
N ASP A 11 17.69 7.35 -31.87
CA ASP A 11 18.00 8.42 -30.92
C ASP A 11 17.92 9.78 -31.62
N ASP A 12 17.10 10.68 -31.08
CA ASP A 12 16.83 11.99 -31.67
C ASP A 12 18.03 12.95 -31.61
N LEU A 13 19.03 12.69 -30.75
CA LEU A 13 20.19 13.56 -30.59
C LEU A 13 21.33 13.23 -31.55
N ASP A 14 21.57 11.94 -31.81
CA ASP A 14 22.74 11.49 -32.59
C ASP A 14 22.43 10.49 -33.71
N GLY A 15 21.19 10.02 -33.82
CA GLY A 15 20.77 9.09 -34.87
C GLY A 15 21.21 7.64 -34.65
N SER A 16 21.73 7.29 -33.46
CA SER A 16 22.02 5.91 -33.06
C SER A 16 20.73 5.13 -32.74
N ASP A 17 20.84 3.86 -32.35
CA ASP A 17 19.67 3.08 -31.98
C ASP A 17 19.19 3.52 -30.57
N ALA A 18 17.93 3.96 -30.48
CA ALA A 18 17.33 4.34 -29.21
C ALA A 18 16.76 3.14 -28.45
N SER A 19 16.77 3.25 -27.12
CA SER A 19 16.26 2.22 -26.21
C SER A 19 14.91 2.58 -25.60
N GLU A 20 14.62 3.87 -25.40
CA GLU A 20 13.41 4.32 -24.73
C GLU A 20 13.00 5.75 -25.14
N THR A 21 11.72 6.05 -24.99
CA THR A 21 11.17 7.41 -25.09
C THR A 21 11.07 8.03 -23.70
N VAL A 22 11.59 9.24 -23.53
CA VAL A 22 11.61 9.95 -22.24
C VAL A 22 10.70 11.17 -22.30
N GLU A 23 9.77 11.28 -21.35
CA GLU A 23 8.96 12.48 -21.13
C GLU A 23 9.64 13.41 -20.10
N PHE A 24 9.76 14.69 -20.43
CA PHE A 24 10.25 15.72 -19.51
C PHE A 24 9.52 17.05 -19.72
N ALA A 25 9.63 17.98 -18.76
CA ALA A 25 8.95 19.26 -18.84
C ALA A 25 9.87 20.44 -18.53
N VAL A 26 9.74 21.51 -19.32
CA VAL A 26 10.47 22.79 -19.15
C VAL A 26 9.45 23.92 -19.33
N ASP A 27 9.46 24.89 -18.41
CA ASP A 27 8.54 26.04 -18.42
C ASP A 27 7.05 25.66 -18.53
N GLY A 28 6.67 24.51 -17.96
CA GLY A 28 5.30 23.99 -17.98
C GLY A 28 4.87 23.37 -19.32
N ARG A 29 5.79 23.21 -20.27
CA ARG A 29 5.57 22.47 -21.52
C ARG A 29 6.18 21.09 -21.42
N THR A 30 5.44 20.08 -21.85
CA THR A 30 5.88 18.68 -21.90
C THR A 30 6.53 18.38 -23.25
N TYR A 31 7.61 17.62 -23.21
CA TYR A 31 8.38 17.16 -24.36
C TYR A 31 8.60 15.65 -24.24
N GLU A 32 8.71 14.99 -25.38
CA GLU A 32 9.13 13.60 -25.51
C GLU A 32 10.37 13.55 -26.39
N ILE A 33 11.28 12.61 -26.10
CA ILE A 33 12.51 12.40 -26.87
C ILE A 33 12.91 10.92 -26.84
N ASP A 34 13.25 10.36 -27.99
CA ASP A 34 13.79 9.00 -28.09
C ASP A 34 15.29 9.01 -27.84
N LEU A 35 15.75 8.23 -26.86
CA LEU A 35 17.15 8.21 -26.42
C LEU A 35 17.71 6.79 -26.34
N SER A 36 18.98 6.67 -26.68
CA SER A 36 19.86 5.55 -26.32
C SER A 36 20.17 5.56 -24.83
N GLU A 37 20.60 4.41 -24.28
CA GLU A 37 20.91 4.26 -22.85
C GLU A 37 21.99 5.27 -22.38
N VAL A 38 22.95 5.58 -23.26
CA VAL A 38 24.02 6.54 -22.98
C VAL A 38 23.46 7.96 -22.88
N ASN A 39 22.62 8.38 -23.81
CA ASN A 39 22.05 9.73 -23.81
C ASN A 39 20.97 9.89 -22.73
N ARG A 40 20.23 8.83 -22.41
CA ARG A 40 19.35 8.77 -21.25
C ARG A 40 20.11 9.07 -19.95
N ARG A 41 21.24 8.41 -19.72
CA ARG A 41 22.08 8.66 -18.53
C ARG A 41 22.56 10.11 -18.48
N LYS A 42 22.98 10.69 -19.60
CA LYS A 42 23.39 12.11 -19.66
C LYS A 42 22.26 13.05 -19.24
N LEU A 43 21.02 12.78 -19.67
CA LEU A 43 19.85 13.56 -19.28
C LEU A 43 19.61 13.46 -17.76
N ASP A 44 19.63 12.25 -17.21
CA ASP A 44 19.43 12.04 -15.77
C ASP A 44 20.54 12.72 -14.94
N GLU A 45 21.81 12.64 -15.37
CA GLU A 45 22.95 13.30 -14.72
C GLU A 45 22.84 14.83 -14.78
N ALA A 46 22.43 15.38 -15.91
CA ALA A 46 22.23 16.82 -16.08
C ALA A 46 21.08 17.35 -15.19
N LEU A 47 20.03 16.55 -15.00
CA LEU A 47 18.87 16.91 -14.17
C LEU A 47 19.09 16.65 -12.68
N ALA A 48 20.00 15.73 -12.32
CA ALA A 48 20.27 15.32 -10.94
C ALA A 48 20.42 16.48 -9.92
N PRO A 49 21.22 17.53 -10.14
CA PRO A 49 21.35 18.62 -9.16
C PRO A 49 20.05 19.41 -8.97
N PHE A 50 19.24 19.56 -10.02
CA PHE A 50 17.96 20.26 -9.96
C PHE A 50 16.92 19.41 -9.23
N VAL A 51 16.86 18.11 -9.54
CA VAL A 51 15.95 17.17 -8.87
C VAL A 51 16.28 17.07 -7.38
N ALA A 52 17.57 17.08 -7.01
CA ALA A 52 18.00 17.04 -5.61
C ALA A 52 17.55 18.26 -4.80
N ALA A 53 17.49 19.44 -5.43
CA ALA A 53 17.05 20.69 -4.80
C ALA A 53 15.54 20.95 -4.94
N ALA A 54 14.87 20.28 -5.88
CA ALA A 54 13.47 20.53 -6.19
C ALA A 54 12.52 19.98 -5.12
N ARG A 55 11.36 20.63 -5.00
CA ARG A 55 10.21 20.09 -4.25
C ARG A 55 9.24 19.43 -5.23
N ASN A 56 8.72 18.26 -4.87
CA ASN A 56 7.66 17.62 -5.65
C ASN A 56 6.35 18.41 -5.46
N THR A 57 5.84 18.99 -6.55
CA THR A 57 4.61 19.80 -6.57
C THR A 57 3.37 18.99 -6.96
N GLY A 58 3.48 17.65 -6.97
CA GLY A 58 2.46 16.72 -7.45
C GLY A 58 1.01 17.15 -7.19
N ARG A 59 0.21 17.15 -8.27
CA ARG A 59 -1.24 17.25 -8.23
C ARG A 59 -1.78 15.99 -7.53
N GLY A 60 -1.88 16.03 -6.20
CA GLY A 60 -2.46 14.95 -5.40
C GLY A 60 -1.76 14.80 -4.05
N GLY A 61 -2.18 15.56 -3.06
CA GLY A 61 -1.66 15.43 -1.70
C GLY A 61 -1.92 14.04 -1.10
N SER A 62 -0.86 13.40 -0.59
CA SER A 62 -0.96 12.50 0.57
C SER A 62 0.37 12.37 1.32
N ARG A 63 0.52 13.23 2.34
CA ARG A 63 1.18 12.99 3.66
C ARG A 63 2.66 12.58 3.73
N ARG A 64 3.47 13.55 4.19
CA ARG A 64 4.38 13.52 5.36
C ARG A 64 5.25 12.26 5.55
N ARG A 65 6.57 12.44 5.46
CA ARG A 65 7.63 12.28 6.50
C ARG A 65 8.90 12.98 5.95
N VAL A 66 9.47 14.03 6.55
CA VAL A 66 10.29 14.11 7.78
C VAL A 66 11.26 12.93 7.94
N GLY A 67 12.56 13.23 7.80
CA GLY A 67 13.65 12.45 8.39
C GLY A 67 14.44 11.60 7.40
N ALA A 68 15.74 11.86 7.36
CA ALA A 68 16.74 11.18 6.56
C ALA A 68 16.95 9.70 6.94
N SER A 69 17.59 9.01 6.01
CA SER A 69 18.41 7.81 6.20
C SER A 69 17.70 6.47 6.43
N THR A 70 18.17 5.52 5.60
CA THR A 70 18.20 4.06 5.78
C THR A 70 16.93 3.25 5.59
N VAL A 71 17.18 2.11 4.93
CA VAL A 71 16.41 0.86 4.91
C VAL A 71 15.45 0.69 3.71
N VAL A 72 16.07 0.20 2.62
CA VAL A 72 15.61 -0.95 1.82
C VAL A 72 14.60 -1.83 2.57
N ALA A 73 13.59 -2.33 1.85
CA ALA A 73 12.58 -3.31 2.27
C ALA A 73 11.30 -2.74 2.90
N SER A 74 10.37 -2.28 2.04
CA SER A 74 8.92 -2.56 2.18
C SER A 74 8.10 -1.96 1.02
N ARG A 75 8.38 -2.32 -0.24
CA ARG A 75 7.49 -1.97 -1.37
C ARG A 75 6.72 -3.14 -1.98
N GLN A 76 6.89 -4.35 -1.44
CA GLN A 76 6.01 -5.48 -1.73
C GLN A 76 4.83 -5.49 -0.74
N ALA A 77 3.88 -4.58 -0.91
CA ALA A 77 2.52 -4.70 -0.33
C ALA A 77 1.48 -3.74 -0.96
N ALA A 78 1.78 -3.09 -2.09
CA ALA A 78 0.81 -2.20 -2.75
C ALA A 78 0.81 -2.33 -4.28
N GLY A 79 1.17 -3.51 -4.79
CA GLY A 79 1.03 -3.86 -6.20
C GLY A 79 -0.25 -4.64 -6.43
N SER A 80 -1.42 -3.97 -6.42
CA SER A 80 -2.68 -4.51 -6.99
C SER A 80 -3.82 -3.47 -7.13
N ALA A 81 -3.53 -2.17 -7.14
CA ALA A 81 -4.59 -1.16 -7.32
C ALA A 81 -4.17 0.05 -8.18
N ALA A 82 -3.15 -0.09 -9.02
CA ALA A 82 -2.85 0.89 -10.06
C ALA A 82 -3.81 0.67 -11.23
N GLY A 83 -5.04 1.16 -11.11
CA GLY A 83 -6.08 1.06 -12.15
C GLY A 83 -7.51 0.97 -11.63
N ALA A 84 -7.72 0.71 -10.33
CA ALA A 84 -9.05 0.62 -9.75
C ALA A 84 -9.69 2.00 -9.57
N THR A 85 -10.89 2.18 -10.11
CA THR A 85 -11.75 3.35 -9.88
C THR A 85 -12.07 3.52 -8.40
N ALA A 86 -12.41 4.75 -8.01
CA ALA A 86 -12.82 5.04 -6.63
C ALA A 86 -14.04 4.21 -6.17
N ALA A 87 -14.87 3.74 -7.11
CA ALA A 87 -16.00 2.86 -6.81
C ALA A 87 -15.53 1.44 -6.45
N GLU A 88 -14.60 0.88 -7.22
CA GLU A 88 -14.02 -0.45 -6.97
C GLU A 88 -13.25 -0.49 -5.65
N VAL A 89 -12.52 0.59 -5.33
CA VAL A 89 -11.83 0.71 -4.04
C VAL A 89 -12.83 0.75 -2.87
N ARG A 90 -14.01 1.37 -3.03
CA ARG A 90 -15.06 1.35 -2.00
C ARG A 90 -15.67 -0.04 -1.84
N ALA A 91 -16.04 -0.69 -2.94
CA ALA A 91 -16.62 -2.03 -2.94
C ALA A 91 -15.66 -3.06 -2.32
N ARG A 92 -14.38 -3.02 -2.68
CA ARG A 92 -13.34 -3.89 -2.08
C ARG A 92 -13.22 -3.66 -0.58
N ASN A 93 -13.20 -2.40 -0.14
CA ASN A 93 -13.15 -2.07 1.29
C ASN A 93 -14.41 -2.54 2.03
N GLU A 94 -15.59 -2.51 1.43
CA GLU A 94 -16.81 -3.03 2.04
C GLU A 94 -16.76 -4.56 2.20
N ALA A 95 -16.27 -5.28 1.19
CA ALA A 95 -16.06 -6.73 1.26
C ALA A 95 -15.08 -7.11 2.38
N ILE A 96 -13.95 -6.40 2.48
CA ILE A 96 -12.97 -6.62 3.55
C ILE A 96 -13.60 -6.36 4.92
N ARG A 97 -14.42 -5.31 5.08
CA ARG A 97 -15.11 -5.02 6.37
C ARG A 97 -16.15 -6.08 6.74
N ALA A 98 -16.84 -6.67 5.76
CA ALA A 98 -17.80 -7.74 6.01
C ALA A 98 -17.07 -8.99 6.51
N TRP A 99 -16.07 -9.43 5.75
CA TRP A 99 -15.23 -10.57 6.11
C TRP A 99 -14.58 -10.39 7.48
N ALA A 100 -14.01 -9.22 7.75
CA ALA A 100 -13.34 -8.95 9.01
C ALA A 100 -14.30 -9.04 10.21
N ARG A 101 -15.53 -8.54 10.10
CA ARG A 101 -16.55 -8.68 11.17
C ARG A 101 -16.95 -10.13 11.40
N GLU A 102 -17.07 -10.92 10.33
CA GLU A 102 -17.37 -12.36 10.42
C GLU A 102 -16.23 -13.15 11.08
N ASN A 103 -14.98 -12.71 10.87
CA ASN A 103 -13.78 -13.33 11.42
C ASN A 103 -13.38 -12.75 12.78
N GLY A 104 -14.24 -11.94 13.40
CA GLY A 104 -14.04 -11.41 14.75
C GLY A 104 -13.06 -10.24 14.85
N PHE A 105 -12.62 -9.66 13.73
CA PHE A 105 -11.79 -8.47 13.72
C PHE A 105 -12.61 -7.21 14.01
N GLU A 106 -12.08 -6.34 14.87
CA GLU A 106 -12.67 -5.03 15.14
C GLU A 106 -12.36 -4.06 13.99
N VAL A 107 -13.39 -3.66 13.24
CA VAL A 107 -13.23 -2.76 12.10
C VAL A 107 -14.08 -1.50 12.24
N SER A 108 -13.47 -0.35 11.95
CA SER A 108 -14.19 0.93 11.90
C SER A 108 -15.26 0.91 10.79
N SER A 109 -16.43 1.46 11.11
CA SER A 109 -17.56 1.58 10.17
C SER A 109 -17.26 2.45 8.95
N ARG A 110 -16.29 3.38 9.08
CA ARG A 110 -15.86 4.27 7.98
C ARG A 110 -14.35 4.46 7.97
N GLY A 111 -13.84 4.85 6.81
CA GLY A 111 -12.43 5.21 6.62
C GLY A 111 -11.52 4.02 6.30
N ARG A 112 -10.21 4.24 6.46
CA ARG A 112 -9.16 3.29 6.09
C ARG A 112 -9.20 2.05 6.99
N ILE A 113 -9.09 0.87 6.37
CA ILE A 113 -9.01 -0.42 7.06
C ILE A 113 -7.60 -0.60 7.62
N ARG A 114 -7.48 -1.21 8.81
CA ARG A 114 -6.17 -1.51 9.42
C ARG A 114 -5.39 -2.48 8.53
N GLY A 115 -4.08 -2.28 8.41
CA GLY A 115 -3.22 -3.09 7.53
C GLY A 115 -3.28 -4.58 7.83
N GLU A 116 -3.33 -4.96 9.11
CA GLU A 116 -3.47 -6.35 9.56
C GLU A 116 -4.70 -7.07 8.97
N ILE A 117 -5.81 -6.36 8.82
CA ILE A 117 -7.05 -6.92 8.25
C ILE A 117 -6.94 -7.09 6.74
N LEU A 118 -6.26 -6.15 6.07
CA LEU A 118 -5.98 -6.24 4.63
C LEU A 118 -5.07 -7.43 4.34
N GLU A 119 -4.00 -7.59 5.11
CA GLU A 119 -3.08 -8.71 4.99
C GLU A 119 -3.76 -10.06 5.28
N ALA A 120 -4.62 -10.12 6.28
CA ALA A 120 -5.37 -11.34 6.60
C ALA A 120 -6.40 -11.68 5.50
N TYR A 121 -7.02 -10.67 4.89
CA TYR A 121 -7.92 -10.84 3.74
C TYR A 121 -7.16 -11.28 2.48
N GLU A 122 -6.01 -10.68 2.19
CA GLU A 122 -5.18 -11.07 1.03
C GLU A 122 -4.57 -12.47 1.21
N ARG A 123 -4.24 -12.85 2.45
CA ARG A 123 -3.77 -14.20 2.78
C ARG A 123 -4.84 -15.28 2.58
N ARG A 124 -6.13 -14.93 2.62
CA ARG A 124 -7.23 -15.85 2.26
C ARG A 124 -7.22 -16.17 0.76
N ASP A 125 -6.91 -15.17 -0.07
CA ASP A 125 -6.96 -15.28 -1.53
C ASP A 125 -5.69 -15.93 -2.11
N VAL A 126 -4.58 -15.90 -1.38
CA VAL A 126 -3.40 -16.74 -1.61
C VAL A 126 -3.71 -18.12 -1.02
N THR A 127 -3.53 -19.21 -1.76
CA THR A 127 -3.57 -20.57 -1.18
C THR A 127 -2.18 -20.94 -0.65
N PRO A 128 -1.91 -20.87 0.67
CA PRO A 128 -0.80 -21.58 1.26
C PRO A 128 -1.18 -23.05 1.55
N PRO A 129 -0.25 -24.01 1.39
CA PRO A 129 -0.52 -25.42 1.66
C PRO A 129 -0.80 -25.63 3.15
N ALA A 130 -1.84 -26.44 3.42
CA ALA A 130 -2.16 -27.17 4.66
C ALA A 130 -1.92 -26.46 6.02
N ALA A 131 -3.04 -26.22 6.71
CA ALA A 131 -3.14 -25.72 8.08
C ALA A 131 -2.29 -26.50 9.12
N PRO A 132 -2.15 -25.93 10.32
CA PRO A 132 -2.84 -26.55 11.44
C PRO A 132 -3.89 -25.59 12.02
N GLN A 133 -5.12 -26.08 12.12
CA GLN A 133 -6.25 -25.42 12.75
C GLN A 133 -6.06 -25.41 14.27
N PRO A 134 -6.34 -24.32 15.00
CA PRO A 134 -6.72 -24.44 16.39
C PRO A 134 -8.22 -24.71 16.46
N ALA A 135 -8.54 -25.81 17.14
CA ALA A 135 -9.87 -26.34 17.37
C ALA A 135 -10.84 -25.32 17.99
N ALA A 136 -12.09 -25.42 17.58
CA ALA A 136 -13.22 -24.82 18.25
C ALA A 136 -13.40 -25.39 19.66
N GLU A 137 -13.58 -24.54 20.68
CA GLU A 137 -14.45 -24.87 21.82
C GLU A 137 -15.02 -23.61 22.52
N ALA A 138 -16.27 -23.31 22.18
CA ALA A 138 -17.44 -22.95 23.01
C ALA A 138 -17.36 -22.17 24.37
N PRO A 139 -18.47 -21.52 24.78
CA PRO A 139 -18.50 -20.22 25.48
C PRO A 139 -18.74 -20.32 26.99
N LYS A 140 -18.31 -19.32 27.78
CA LYS A 140 -18.75 -19.16 29.19
C LYS A 140 -19.11 -17.72 29.60
N LYS A 141 -20.43 -17.50 29.56
CA LYS A 141 -21.34 -16.78 30.48
C LYS A 141 -20.95 -15.39 31.04
N LYS A 142 -21.81 -14.42 30.68
CA LYS A 142 -22.12 -13.21 31.44
C LYS A 142 -22.41 -13.55 32.91
N ARG A 143 -21.82 -12.81 33.84
CA ARG A 143 -22.48 -12.50 35.12
C ARG A 143 -22.45 -11.00 35.36
N SER A 144 -23.67 -10.49 35.54
CA SER A 144 -24.02 -9.12 35.84
C SER A 144 -23.57 -8.71 37.24
N ARG A 145 -23.30 -7.42 37.33
CA ARG A 145 -22.94 -6.58 38.47
C ARG A 145 -24.09 -6.50 39.50
N SER A 146 -23.77 -6.49 40.80
CA SER A 146 -24.51 -5.70 41.80
C SER A 146 -23.76 -5.63 43.13
N VAL A 147 -23.50 -4.39 43.55
CA VAL A 147 -23.01 -3.94 44.85
C VAL A 147 -24.21 -3.69 45.78
N LYS A 148 -24.10 -4.07 47.07
CA LYS A 148 -24.84 -3.50 48.23
C LYS A 148 -24.16 -4.03 49.52
N VAL A 149 -23.31 -3.28 50.22
CA VAL A 149 -23.57 -2.33 51.34
C VAL A 149 -24.18 -2.99 52.60
N ALA A 150 -23.35 -3.01 53.68
CA ALA A 150 -23.56 -2.87 55.16
C ALA A 150 -24.79 -3.53 55.83
N ASP A 151 -24.82 -4.04 57.06
CA ASP A 151 -24.01 -4.19 58.32
C ASP A 151 -24.94 -5.05 59.26
N PRO A 152 -24.80 -5.18 60.61
CA PRO A 152 -23.70 -5.52 61.54
C PRO A 152 -24.10 -6.70 62.50
N PHE A 153 -23.30 -7.00 63.54
CA PHE A 153 -23.45 -8.07 64.59
C PHE A 153 -23.10 -9.49 64.10
N ASP A 154 -22.32 -10.33 64.78
CA ASP A 154 -22.34 -10.67 66.21
C ASP A 154 -21.01 -11.31 66.69
N VAL A 155 -20.89 -11.36 68.00
CA VAL A 155 -19.81 -11.60 68.96
C VAL A 155 -19.21 -13.01 68.93
N GLY A 156 -17.89 -13.10 69.21
CA GLY A 156 -17.41 -13.97 70.28
C GLY A 156 -16.56 -15.22 69.94
N ARG A 157 -15.37 -15.22 70.54
CA ARG A 157 -14.90 -16.20 71.55
C ARG A 157 -13.76 -17.16 71.15
N ALA A 158 -12.68 -17.00 71.95
CA ALA A 158 -11.75 -18.02 72.48
C ALA A 158 -10.83 -18.74 71.49
N SER A 159 -9.57 -19.04 71.81
CA SER A 159 -8.74 -18.82 73.00
C SER A 159 -7.28 -19.00 72.57
#